data_AF-A0A925WBM2-F1
#
_entry.id   AF-A0A925WBM2-F1
#
_cell.length_a   1.000
_cell.length_b   1.000
_cell.length_c   1.000
_cell.angle_alpha   90.00
_cell.angle_beta   90.00
_cell.angle_gamma   90.00
#
_symmetry.space_group_name_H-M   'P 1'
#
loop_
_entity.id
_entity.type
_entity.pdbx_description
1 polymer ?
#
loop_
_entity_poly.entity_id
_entity_poly.type
_entity_poly.pdbx_seq_one_letter_code
_entity_poly.pdbx_strand_id
1 'polypeptide(L)'
;MTTPPDPQGQPHPGQQPAPYGTGYGGAQYPHPGGDQPGYGQQPAYGQQPAYGQQPYGEQPAYGRQSPPPGGYPYNPYSPYGTGPAGLGEKDTPPARRPAIMILALVLKIVVTLPFLAAGALFILIPLDASTLPPELLNNPQLVEAEITTETLVSFVRIIGGVFLVLALLYVLFAVLAFMGRNWARILVTVMTVGFVAFLLLGLTGGVTAADPPTLAFLLALIILPVVGVVILFLPPSNQYFSSLRR
;
A
#
# COMPACT_ATOMS: atom_id res chain seq x y z
N MET A 1 -70.75 -14.84 -4.52
CA MET A 1 -70.56 -13.82 -3.46
C MET A 1 -69.29 -14.19 -2.73
N THR A 2 -68.25 -13.37 -2.62
CA THR A 2 -67.98 -12.02 -3.14
C THR A 2 -66.46 -11.84 -3.35
N THR A 3 -66.09 -10.90 -4.21
CA THR A 3 -64.74 -10.66 -4.79
C THR A 3 -63.79 -9.85 -3.85
N PRO A 4 -62.53 -9.49 -4.21
CA PRO A 4 -61.41 -9.56 -3.27
C PRO A 4 -60.71 -8.18 -3.00
N PRO A 5 -59.37 -7.99 -3.03
CA PRO A 5 -58.70 -7.09 -2.08
C PRO A 5 -58.61 -5.61 -2.51
N ASP A 6 -58.31 -4.73 -1.56
CA ASP A 6 -57.94 -3.32 -1.79
C ASP A 6 -56.40 -3.11 -1.85
N PRO A 7 -55.90 -2.54 -2.96
CA PRO A 7 -54.60 -1.87 -3.00
C PRO A 7 -54.72 -0.41 -3.49
N GLN A 8 -54.34 0.56 -2.65
CA GLN A 8 -54.13 1.98 -3.02
C GLN A 8 -53.41 2.70 -1.85
N GLY A 9 -52.38 3.53 -2.07
CA GLY A 9 -51.67 3.81 -3.33
C GLY A 9 -50.48 4.77 -3.14
N GLN A 10 -49.81 5.10 -4.26
CA GLN A 10 -48.97 6.30 -4.45
C GLN A 10 -49.63 7.14 -5.55
N PRO A 11 -49.69 8.49 -5.44
CA PRO A 11 -48.68 9.41 -6.02
C PRO A 11 -48.33 10.56 -5.02
N HIS A 12 -47.54 11.62 -5.28
CA HIS A 12 -46.74 12.12 -6.43
C HIS A 12 -45.55 13.02 -5.93
N PRO A 13 -44.64 13.53 -6.78
CA PRO A 13 -43.42 14.26 -6.36
C PRO A 13 -43.56 15.80 -6.31
N GLY A 14 -42.66 16.48 -5.57
CA GLY A 14 -42.56 17.94 -5.55
C GLY A 14 -41.22 18.54 -5.06
N GLN A 15 -40.54 19.24 -5.98
CA GLN A 15 -40.00 20.62 -5.86
C GLN A 15 -38.99 21.00 -4.74
N GLN A 16 -37.68 20.95 -5.07
CA GLN A 16 -36.72 22.06 -5.34
C GLN A 16 -36.89 23.48 -4.68
N PRO A 17 -35.86 24.37 -4.67
CA PRO A 17 -34.84 24.55 -3.61
C PRO A 17 -34.81 25.98 -2.98
N ALA A 18 -33.94 26.25 -1.98
CA ALA A 18 -33.68 27.61 -1.48
C ALA A 18 -32.24 27.86 -0.95
N PRO A 19 -31.72 29.12 -0.94
CA PRO A 19 -30.27 29.42 -0.86
C PRO A 19 -29.81 30.30 0.34
N TYR A 20 -28.48 30.43 0.46
CA TYR A 20 -27.66 31.51 1.10
C TYR A 20 -28.19 32.36 2.27
N GLY A 21 -27.36 32.45 3.34
CA GLY A 21 -27.46 33.50 4.36
C GLY A 21 -26.07 33.91 4.91
N THR A 22 -25.67 35.16 4.67
CA THR A 22 -24.43 35.78 5.19
C THR A 22 -24.77 36.72 6.35
N GLY A 23 -23.96 36.76 7.42
CA GLY A 23 -24.20 37.63 8.57
C GLY A 23 -22.93 38.26 9.13
N TYR A 24 -22.89 39.59 9.18
CA TYR A 24 -21.77 40.41 9.69
C TYR A 24 -22.08 41.00 11.08
N GLY A 25 -21.03 41.30 11.85
CA GLY A 25 -21.06 42.17 13.03
C GLY A 25 -20.12 41.68 14.15
N GLY A 26 -19.29 42.49 14.82
CA GLY A 26 -19.01 43.92 14.66
C GLY A 26 -18.92 44.64 16.01
N ALA A 27 -17.71 44.90 16.54
CA ALA A 27 -17.45 45.78 17.69
C ALA A 27 -15.98 46.26 17.71
N GLN A 28 -15.74 47.52 18.11
CA GLN A 28 -14.41 48.16 18.16
C GLN A 28 -14.25 49.05 19.42
N TYR A 29 -12.99 49.44 19.72
CA TYR A 29 -12.51 50.56 20.57
C TYR A 29 -12.50 50.40 22.12
N PRO A 30 -11.65 51.15 22.87
CA PRO A 30 -10.35 51.79 22.54
C PRO A 30 -9.19 51.65 23.59
N HIS A 31 -7.94 51.87 23.13
CA HIS A 31 -6.71 52.55 23.67
C HIS A 31 -6.51 52.93 25.18
N PRO A 32 -5.29 53.34 25.70
CA PRO A 32 -4.04 53.78 25.00
C PRO A 32 -2.65 53.36 25.59
N GLY A 33 -1.56 53.70 24.85
CA GLY A 33 -0.19 54.01 25.36
C GLY A 33 0.82 52.85 25.44
N GLY A 34 2.12 53.02 25.15
CA GLY A 34 2.89 54.13 24.57
C GLY A 34 4.41 53.82 24.64
N ASP A 35 5.23 54.34 23.70
CA ASP A 35 6.66 54.72 23.83
C ASP A 35 7.41 54.75 22.48
N GLN A 36 8.22 55.79 22.25
CA GLN A 36 8.98 56.04 21.02
C GLN A 36 10.20 56.94 21.32
N PRO A 37 11.41 56.58 20.87
CA PRO A 37 12.23 57.50 20.05
C PRO A 37 13.03 56.73 18.95
N GLY A 38 13.72 57.31 17.96
CA GLY A 38 13.90 58.71 17.55
C GLY A 38 14.94 58.78 16.40
N TYR A 39 14.59 59.49 15.32
CA TYR A 39 15.31 59.84 14.07
C TYR A 39 16.85 59.69 13.94
N GLY A 40 17.34 59.31 12.74
CA GLY A 40 18.63 59.81 12.23
C GLY A 40 19.36 59.06 11.08
N GLN A 41 19.53 59.74 9.93
CA GLN A 41 20.67 59.67 8.97
C GLN A 41 20.93 58.40 8.12
N GLN A 42 20.79 58.53 6.79
CA GLN A 42 21.42 57.66 5.77
C GLN A 42 22.80 58.22 5.36
N PRO A 43 23.85 57.40 5.23
CA PRO A 43 25.09 57.79 4.53
C PRO A 43 25.08 57.47 3.02
N ALA A 44 25.77 58.33 2.28
CA ALA A 44 25.83 58.44 0.83
C ALA A 44 26.37 57.23 0.03
N TYR A 45 26.02 57.21 -1.26
CA TYR A 45 26.71 56.48 -2.33
C TYR A 45 28.22 56.79 -2.35
N GLY A 46 29.07 55.80 -2.59
CA GLY A 46 30.50 56.03 -2.82
C GLY A 46 31.33 54.82 -3.27
N GLN A 47 31.89 54.93 -4.47
CA GLN A 47 33.12 54.28 -4.96
C GLN A 47 33.18 52.75 -5.18
N GLN A 48 33.24 52.36 -6.46
CA GLN A 48 33.86 51.11 -6.91
C GLN A 48 35.40 51.20 -6.76
N PRO A 49 36.09 50.13 -6.33
CA PRO A 49 37.53 49.99 -6.56
C PRO A 49 37.80 49.60 -8.02
N ALA A 50 38.63 50.39 -8.72
CA ALA A 50 39.03 50.13 -10.09
C ALA A 50 40.05 48.96 -10.21
N TYR A 51 40.12 48.37 -11.41
CA TYR A 51 41.08 47.31 -11.76
C TYR A 51 42.54 47.71 -11.48
N GLY A 52 43.18 47.04 -10.52
CA GLY A 52 44.63 47.09 -10.29
C GLY A 52 45.37 45.99 -11.05
N GLN A 53 46.48 46.34 -11.70
CA GLN A 53 47.24 45.42 -12.55
C GLN A 53 48.04 44.36 -11.75
N GLN A 54 48.27 43.21 -12.38
CA GLN A 54 49.23 42.20 -11.92
C GLN A 54 50.69 42.61 -12.25
N PRO A 55 51.63 42.45 -11.31
CA PRO A 55 53.05 42.26 -11.61
C PRO A 55 53.49 40.82 -11.29
N TYR A 56 54.36 40.26 -12.15
CA TYR A 56 55.02 38.97 -11.95
C TYR A 56 56.02 39.02 -10.79
N GLY A 57 56.16 37.92 -10.04
CA GLY A 57 57.17 37.73 -8.98
C GLY A 57 57.46 36.24 -8.75
N GLU A 58 58.72 35.91 -8.45
CA GLU A 58 59.27 34.56 -8.56
C GLU A 58 59.11 33.64 -7.33
N GLN A 59 59.44 32.36 -7.57
CA GLN A 59 59.45 31.15 -6.74
C GLN A 59 60.27 31.24 -5.40
N PRO A 60 60.10 30.33 -4.40
CA PRO A 60 60.37 28.88 -4.55
C PRO A 60 59.48 27.88 -3.77
N ALA A 61 59.79 26.59 -3.99
CA ALA A 61 59.00 25.41 -3.61
C ALA A 61 59.23 24.88 -2.18
N TYR A 62 58.29 24.05 -1.68
CA TYR A 62 58.49 22.67 -1.16
C TYR A 62 57.21 22.19 -0.42
N GLY A 63 56.82 20.91 -0.59
CA GLY A 63 55.80 20.27 0.28
C GLY A 63 54.86 19.29 -0.42
N ARG A 64 55.14 17.97 -0.32
CA ARG A 64 54.15 16.93 -0.61
C ARG A 64 53.22 16.75 0.58
N GLN A 65 51.93 16.47 0.34
CA GLN A 65 51.20 15.51 1.18
C GLN A 65 50.09 14.78 0.40
N SER A 66 49.98 13.48 0.66
CA SER A 66 49.08 12.54 -0.04
C SER A 66 47.66 12.60 0.52
N PRO A 67 46.62 12.19 -0.25
CA PRO A 67 45.26 12.11 0.27
C PRO A 67 45.10 10.94 1.27
N PRO A 68 44.40 11.13 2.41
CA PRO A 68 44.06 10.05 3.32
C PRO A 68 42.89 9.20 2.75
N PRO A 69 43.01 7.86 2.71
CA PRO A 69 41.88 6.99 2.37
C PRO A 69 41.03 6.76 3.62
N GLY A 70 39.84 7.37 3.68
CA GLY A 70 38.99 7.22 4.87
C GLY A 70 37.53 7.65 4.70
N GLY A 71 36.64 6.76 5.14
CA GLY A 71 35.30 7.13 5.62
C GLY A 71 34.22 7.32 4.56
N TYR A 72 33.38 6.29 4.38
CA TYR A 72 32.00 6.53 4.00
C TYR A 72 31.31 7.34 5.10
N PRO A 73 30.70 8.50 4.83
CA PRO A 73 29.82 9.15 5.79
C PRO A 73 28.50 8.36 5.88
N TYR A 74 28.47 7.39 6.79
CA TYR A 74 27.21 6.90 7.35
C TYR A 74 26.52 8.08 8.04
N ASN A 75 25.40 8.55 7.50
CA ASN A 75 24.66 9.66 8.07
C ASN A 75 23.50 9.13 8.93
N PRO A 76 23.61 9.10 10.27
CA PRO A 76 22.51 8.69 11.13
C PRO A 76 21.49 9.82 11.27
N TYR A 77 20.22 9.50 11.05
CA TYR A 77 19.04 10.17 11.63
C TYR A 77 19.15 11.67 11.95
N SER A 78 18.64 12.53 11.06
CA SER A 78 18.20 13.89 11.40
C SER A 78 16.67 13.99 11.28
N PRO A 79 15.90 13.89 12.40
CA PRO A 79 14.45 13.89 12.36
C PRO A 79 13.79 15.27 12.15
N TYR A 80 14.54 16.36 12.35
CA TYR A 80 14.06 17.73 12.18
C TYR A 80 15.11 18.58 11.46
N GLY A 81 14.75 19.07 10.27
CA GLY A 81 15.60 19.92 9.44
C GLY A 81 14.93 21.25 9.13
N THR A 82 14.81 22.13 10.13
CA THR A 82 14.48 23.55 9.93
C THR A 82 15.68 24.29 9.35
N GLY A 83 15.94 24.07 8.05
CA GLY A 83 16.92 24.83 7.28
C GLY A 83 16.42 26.24 6.94
N PRO A 84 17.30 27.22 6.71
CA PRO A 84 16.90 28.59 6.34
C PRO A 84 16.11 28.60 5.03
N ALA A 85 14.97 29.30 5.00
CA ALA A 85 14.22 29.51 3.78
C ALA A 85 15.01 30.44 2.83
N GLY A 86 15.39 29.93 1.65
CA GLY A 86 15.99 30.76 0.59
C GLY A 86 17.15 30.14 -0.21
N LEU A 87 17.62 28.92 0.10
CA LEU A 87 18.77 28.31 -0.60
C LEU A 87 18.48 26.91 -1.13
N GLY A 88 18.11 26.87 -2.42
CA GLY A 88 18.10 25.68 -3.26
C GLY A 88 17.00 24.67 -2.94
N GLU A 89 16.14 24.39 -3.93
CA GLU A 89 15.41 23.13 -3.94
C GLU A 89 16.44 22.00 -4.07
N LYS A 90 16.80 21.41 -2.94
CA LYS A 90 17.73 20.28 -2.90
C LYS A 90 17.03 19.11 -3.57
N ASP A 91 17.39 18.85 -4.82
CA ASP A 91 17.10 17.65 -5.58
C ASP A 91 17.24 16.44 -4.66
N THR A 92 16.10 16.01 -4.12
CA THR A 92 16.10 14.99 -3.09
C THR A 92 16.27 13.69 -3.85
N PRO A 93 17.38 12.92 -3.67
CA PRO A 93 17.64 11.78 -4.53
C PRO A 93 16.42 10.85 -4.57
N PRO A 94 15.97 10.39 -5.75
CA PRO A 94 14.75 9.62 -5.87
C PRO A 94 14.79 8.44 -4.91
N ALA A 95 13.80 8.36 -4.01
CA ALA A 95 13.88 7.52 -2.83
C ALA A 95 14.17 6.07 -3.21
N ARG A 96 15.39 5.61 -2.91
CA ARG A 96 15.86 4.27 -3.28
C ARG A 96 14.94 3.25 -2.63
N ARG A 97 14.32 2.38 -3.44
CA ARG A 97 13.41 1.33 -2.97
C ARG A 97 14.11 0.48 -1.90
N PRO A 98 13.57 0.39 -0.68
CA PRO A 98 14.22 -0.37 0.39
C PRO A 98 14.13 -1.87 0.09
N ALA A 99 15.21 -2.63 0.31
CA ALA A 99 15.27 -4.05 -0.04
C ALA A 99 14.16 -4.91 0.60
N ILE A 100 13.67 -4.48 1.77
CA ILE A 100 12.53 -5.09 2.47
C ILE A 100 11.26 -5.15 1.60
N MET A 101 11.04 -4.17 0.70
CA MET A 101 9.90 -4.16 -0.23
C MET A 101 10.02 -5.25 -1.31
N ILE A 102 11.23 -5.60 -1.73
CA ILE A 102 11.48 -6.72 -2.65
C ILE A 102 11.15 -8.04 -1.94
N LEU A 103 11.58 -8.19 -0.68
CA LEU A 103 11.24 -9.35 0.14
C LEU A 103 9.72 -9.51 0.31
N ALA A 104 8.98 -8.43 0.58
CA ALA A 104 7.51 -8.49 0.61
C ALA A 104 6.92 -8.96 -0.73
N LEU A 105 7.37 -8.40 -1.87
CA LEU A 105 6.87 -8.83 -3.18
C LEU A 105 7.14 -10.31 -3.44
N VAL A 106 8.36 -10.79 -3.15
CA VAL A 106 8.74 -12.20 -3.31
C VAL A 106 7.90 -13.11 -2.42
N LEU A 107 7.74 -12.79 -1.13
CA LEU A 107 6.89 -13.55 -0.21
C LEU A 107 5.44 -13.61 -0.69
N LYS A 108 4.90 -12.48 -1.18
CA LYS A 108 3.53 -12.43 -1.72
C LYS A 108 3.39 -13.32 -2.96
N ILE A 109 4.33 -13.27 -3.91
CA ILE A 109 4.30 -14.14 -5.10
C ILE A 109 4.41 -15.61 -4.72
N VAL A 110 5.40 -15.99 -3.90
CA VAL A 110 5.66 -17.40 -3.52
C VAL A 110 4.46 -18.03 -2.83
N VAL A 111 3.81 -17.33 -1.90
CA VAL A 111 2.59 -17.82 -1.22
C VAL A 111 1.42 -18.02 -2.19
N THR A 112 1.37 -17.26 -3.29
CA THR A 112 0.28 -17.34 -4.26
C THR A 112 0.47 -18.44 -5.32
N LEU A 113 1.70 -18.93 -5.53
CA LEU A 113 2.00 -20.02 -6.46
C LEU A 113 1.11 -21.28 -6.30
N PRO A 114 0.92 -21.87 -5.10
CA PRO A 114 0.06 -23.04 -4.95
C PRO A 114 -1.41 -22.77 -5.33
N PHE A 115 -1.91 -21.54 -5.15
CA PHE A 115 -3.27 -21.17 -5.52
C PHE A 115 -3.44 -20.90 -7.02
N LEU A 116 -2.42 -20.32 -7.67
CA LEU A 116 -2.37 -20.24 -9.13
C LEU A 116 -2.30 -21.65 -9.74
N ALA A 117 -1.47 -22.53 -9.19
CA ALA A 117 -1.34 -23.91 -9.65
C ALA A 117 -2.66 -24.67 -9.47
N ALA A 118 -3.26 -24.66 -8.27
CA ALA A 118 -4.52 -25.35 -8.00
C ALA A 118 -5.70 -24.77 -8.81
N GLY A 119 -5.83 -23.46 -8.90
CA GLY A 119 -6.88 -22.80 -9.69
C GLY A 119 -6.77 -23.12 -11.19
N ALA A 120 -5.55 -23.12 -11.73
CA ALA A 120 -5.31 -23.55 -13.10
C ALA A 120 -5.59 -25.06 -13.28
N LEU A 121 -5.18 -25.90 -12.32
CA LEU A 121 -5.42 -27.35 -12.33
C LEU A 121 -6.93 -27.67 -12.42
N PHE A 122 -7.76 -27.05 -11.58
CA PHE A 122 -9.22 -27.26 -11.58
C PHE A 122 -9.92 -26.83 -12.89
N ILE A 123 -9.32 -25.89 -13.64
CA ILE A 123 -9.84 -25.46 -14.94
C ILE A 123 -9.34 -26.36 -16.09
N LEU A 124 -8.06 -26.72 -16.07
CA LEU A 124 -7.38 -27.38 -17.19
C LEU A 124 -7.52 -28.91 -17.18
N ILE A 125 -7.74 -29.54 -16.02
CA ILE A 125 -7.96 -30.99 -15.95
C ILE A 125 -9.40 -31.33 -16.41
N PRO A 126 -9.57 -32.35 -17.28
CA PRO A 126 -10.87 -32.94 -17.54
C PRO A 126 -11.35 -33.69 -16.30
N LEU A 127 -12.25 -33.05 -15.53
CA LEU A 127 -12.91 -33.66 -14.38
C LEU A 127 -14.18 -34.38 -14.83
N ASP A 128 -14.31 -35.63 -14.43
CA ASP A 128 -15.47 -36.51 -14.66
C ASP A 128 -15.73 -37.45 -13.45
N ALA A 129 -16.70 -38.36 -13.58
CA ALA A 129 -17.04 -39.34 -12.56
C ALA A 129 -15.90 -40.31 -12.16
N SER A 130 -14.92 -40.54 -13.04
CA SER A 130 -13.76 -41.40 -12.76
C SER A 130 -12.65 -40.67 -12.01
N THR A 131 -12.56 -39.34 -12.16
CA THR A 131 -11.58 -38.49 -11.45
C THR A 131 -12.00 -38.09 -10.03
N LEU A 132 -13.30 -38.18 -9.72
CA LEU A 132 -13.84 -37.76 -8.42
C LEU A 132 -13.80 -38.92 -7.39
N PRO A 133 -13.52 -38.64 -6.11
CA PRO A 133 -13.54 -39.69 -5.08
C PRO A 133 -14.90 -40.41 -4.98
N PRO A 134 -14.94 -41.74 -4.93
CA PRO A 134 -16.19 -42.50 -4.76
C PRO A 134 -16.99 -42.09 -3.52
N GLU A 135 -16.31 -41.66 -2.46
CA GLU A 135 -16.91 -41.20 -1.20
C GLU A 135 -17.70 -39.90 -1.40
N LEU A 136 -17.28 -39.06 -2.35
CA LEU A 136 -17.98 -37.83 -2.70
C LEU A 136 -19.22 -38.14 -3.55
N LEU A 137 -19.07 -39.00 -4.57
CA LEU A 137 -20.19 -39.37 -5.46
C LEU A 137 -21.30 -40.15 -4.75
N ASN A 138 -20.95 -40.96 -3.75
CA ASN A 138 -21.90 -41.72 -2.94
C ASN A 138 -22.33 -40.98 -1.65
N ASN A 139 -22.03 -39.68 -1.51
CA ASN A 139 -22.42 -38.92 -0.33
C ASN A 139 -23.95 -38.80 -0.25
N PRO A 140 -24.61 -39.25 0.84
CA PRO A 140 -26.06 -39.22 0.97
C PRO A 140 -26.69 -37.84 0.73
N GLN A 141 -26.00 -36.76 1.11
CA GLN A 141 -26.46 -35.39 0.94
C GLN A 141 -26.53 -34.96 -0.54
N LEU A 142 -25.61 -35.45 -1.38
CA LEU A 142 -25.62 -35.16 -2.82
C LEU A 142 -26.68 -35.99 -3.54
N VAL A 143 -26.87 -37.25 -3.12
CA VAL A 143 -27.90 -38.16 -3.66
C VAL A 143 -29.29 -37.66 -3.31
N GLU A 144 -29.54 -37.26 -2.06
CA GLU A 144 -30.82 -36.68 -1.61
C GLU A 144 -31.14 -35.34 -2.28
N ALA A 145 -30.11 -34.53 -2.58
CA ALA A 145 -30.25 -33.27 -3.30
C ALA A 145 -30.27 -33.42 -4.85
N GLU A 146 -30.29 -34.65 -5.37
CA GLU A 146 -30.25 -34.98 -6.81
C GLU A 146 -29.08 -34.30 -7.59
N ILE A 147 -27.95 -34.02 -6.91
CA ILE A 147 -26.82 -33.30 -7.49
C ILE A 147 -26.05 -34.22 -8.45
N THR A 148 -26.22 -33.97 -9.75
CA THR A 148 -25.52 -34.71 -10.80
C THR A 148 -24.00 -34.46 -10.79
N THR A 149 -23.23 -35.41 -11.31
CA THR A 149 -21.77 -35.27 -11.46
C THR A 149 -21.38 -34.05 -12.29
N GLU A 150 -22.13 -33.73 -13.35
CA GLU A 150 -21.91 -32.53 -14.18
C GLU A 150 -22.06 -31.24 -13.37
N THR A 151 -23.06 -31.20 -12.48
CA THR A 151 -23.31 -30.07 -11.57
C THR A 151 -22.16 -29.94 -10.56
N LEU A 152 -21.71 -31.05 -9.97
CA LEU A 152 -20.58 -31.10 -9.05
C LEU A 152 -19.26 -30.64 -9.72
N VAL A 153 -18.96 -31.12 -10.92
CA VAL A 153 -17.81 -30.67 -11.72
C VAL A 153 -17.90 -29.18 -12.03
N SER A 154 -19.10 -28.68 -12.36
CA SER A 154 -19.33 -27.25 -12.60
C SER A 154 -19.05 -26.40 -11.35
N PHE A 155 -19.49 -26.84 -10.17
CA PHE A 155 -19.14 -26.19 -8.90
C PHE A 155 -17.63 -26.16 -8.65
N VAL A 156 -16.93 -27.30 -8.81
CA VAL A 156 -15.47 -27.37 -8.64
C VAL A 156 -14.74 -26.42 -9.60
N ARG A 157 -15.17 -26.34 -10.86
CA ARG A 157 -14.63 -25.41 -11.86
C ARG A 157 -14.88 -23.94 -11.52
N ILE A 158 -16.08 -23.60 -11.07
CA ILE A 158 -16.42 -22.23 -10.64
C ILE A 158 -15.55 -21.83 -9.44
N ILE A 159 -15.45 -22.70 -8.43
CA ILE A 159 -14.63 -22.47 -7.23
C ILE A 159 -13.15 -22.33 -7.62
N GLY A 160 -12.61 -23.23 -8.45
CA GLY A 160 -11.23 -23.16 -8.95
C GLY A 160 -10.94 -21.88 -9.75
N GLY A 161 -11.90 -21.44 -10.59
CA GLY A 161 -11.80 -20.18 -11.32
C GLY A 161 -11.86 -18.94 -10.41
N VAL A 162 -12.72 -18.94 -9.40
CA VAL A 162 -12.74 -17.87 -8.37
C VAL A 162 -11.42 -17.81 -7.62
N PHE A 163 -10.84 -18.95 -7.21
CA PHE A 163 -9.51 -18.99 -6.61
C PHE A 163 -8.42 -18.47 -7.55
N LEU A 164 -8.45 -18.84 -8.83
CA LEU A 164 -7.48 -18.35 -9.82
C LEU A 164 -7.58 -16.82 -9.99
N VAL A 165 -8.79 -16.28 -10.11
CA VAL A 165 -9.02 -14.83 -10.22
C VAL A 165 -8.57 -14.10 -8.95
N LEU A 166 -8.89 -14.59 -7.76
CA LEU A 166 -8.46 -13.99 -6.50
C LEU A 166 -6.94 -14.04 -6.33
N ALA A 167 -6.28 -15.13 -6.74
CA ALA A 167 -4.83 -15.25 -6.75
C ALA A 167 -4.18 -14.24 -7.71
N LEU A 168 -4.71 -14.08 -8.92
CA LEU A 168 -4.24 -13.08 -9.88
C LEU A 168 -4.44 -11.64 -9.39
N LEU A 169 -5.60 -11.33 -8.79
CA LEU A 169 -5.87 -10.03 -8.15
C LEU A 169 -4.92 -9.75 -6.99
N TYR A 170 -4.61 -10.76 -6.18
CA TYR A 170 -3.67 -10.63 -5.08
C TYR A 170 -2.24 -10.32 -5.56
N VAL A 171 -1.77 -11.01 -6.62
CA VAL A 171 -0.49 -10.68 -7.28
C VAL A 171 -0.52 -9.26 -7.87
N LEU A 172 -1.61 -8.88 -8.56
CA LEU A 172 -1.79 -7.54 -9.12
C LEU A 172 -1.68 -6.46 -8.03
N PHE A 173 -2.40 -6.59 -6.92
CA PHE A 173 -2.33 -5.60 -5.84
C PHE A 173 -0.99 -5.64 -5.08
N ALA A 174 -0.32 -6.79 -4.97
CA ALA A 174 1.04 -6.87 -4.43
C ALA A 174 2.05 -6.11 -5.32
N VAL A 175 1.93 -6.25 -6.65
CA VAL A 175 2.74 -5.49 -7.61
C VAL A 175 2.40 -3.99 -7.55
N LEU A 176 1.13 -3.60 -7.49
CA LEU A 176 0.72 -2.20 -7.35
C LEU A 176 1.21 -1.57 -6.03
N ALA A 177 1.19 -2.33 -4.92
CA ALA A 177 1.78 -1.91 -3.66
C ALA A 177 3.31 -1.72 -3.80
N PHE A 178 4.00 -2.65 -4.46
CA PHE A 178 5.44 -2.52 -4.77
C PHE A 178 5.76 -1.31 -5.67
N MET A 179 4.87 -0.98 -6.61
CA MET A 179 4.95 0.23 -7.45
C MET A 179 4.73 1.54 -6.69
N GLY A 180 4.49 1.51 -5.37
CA GLY A 180 4.34 2.71 -4.53
C GLY A 180 2.89 3.18 -4.34
N ARG A 181 1.90 2.44 -4.85
CA ARG A 181 0.48 2.82 -4.74
C ARG A 181 -0.02 2.58 -3.31
N ASN A 182 -0.18 3.64 -2.52
CA ASN A 182 -0.54 3.53 -1.09
C ASN A 182 -1.86 2.79 -0.82
N TRP A 183 -2.90 2.97 -1.65
CA TRP A 183 -4.18 2.27 -1.49
C TRP A 183 -4.08 0.76 -1.71
N ALA A 184 -3.18 0.31 -2.59
CA ALA A 184 -2.98 -1.11 -2.85
C ALA A 184 -2.47 -1.87 -1.61
N ARG A 185 -1.73 -1.21 -0.72
CA ARG A 185 -1.32 -1.79 0.58
C ARG A 185 -2.54 -2.20 1.42
N ILE A 186 -3.57 -1.36 1.47
CA ILE A 186 -4.79 -1.62 2.23
C ILE A 186 -5.55 -2.80 1.61
N LEU A 187 -5.69 -2.85 0.27
CA LEU A 187 -6.32 -3.98 -0.41
C LEU A 187 -5.57 -5.29 -0.19
N VAL A 188 -4.24 -5.30 -0.29
CA VAL A 188 -3.41 -6.49 0.02
C VAL A 188 -3.61 -6.93 1.46
N THR A 189 -3.71 -6.00 2.43
CA THR A 189 -4.03 -6.35 3.82
C THR A 189 -5.41 -6.98 3.95
N VAL A 190 -6.46 -6.37 3.38
CA VAL A 190 -7.83 -6.89 3.44
C VAL A 190 -7.93 -8.28 2.81
N MET A 191 -7.33 -8.47 1.63
CA MET A 191 -7.27 -9.78 0.98
C MET A 191 -6.46 -10.80 1.81
N THR A 192 -5.33 -10.42 2.41
CA THR A 192 -4.59 -11.32 3.32
C THR A 192 -5.41 -11.72 4.54
N VAL A 193 -6.15 -10.80 5.16
CA VAL A 193 -6.99 -11.10 6.33
C VAL A 193 -8.13 -12.05 5.95
N GLY A 194 -8.85 -11.78 4.86
CA GLY A 194 -9.91 -12.66 4.37
C GLY A 194 -9.39 -14.05 3.98
N PHE A 195 -8.25 -14.11 3.30
CA PHE A 195 -7.56 -15.35 2.94
C PHE A 195 -7.13 -16.18 4.16
N VAL A 196 -6.49 -15.55 5.15
CA VAL A 196 -6.07 -16.23 6.39
C VAL A 196 -7.29 -16.71 7.17
N ALA A 197 -8.36 -15.91 7.27
CA ALA A 197 -9.61 -16.33 7.92
C ALA A 197 -10.24 -17.54 7.21
N PHE A 198 -10.26 -17.54 5.88
CA PHE A 198 -10.74 -18.67 5.09
C PHE A 198 -9.90 -19.94 5.31
N LEU A 199 -8.57 -19.83 5.29
CA LEU A 199 -7.70 -20.97 5.60
C LEU A 199 -7.94 -21.52 7.01
N LEU A 200 -8.02 -20.65 8.02
CA LEU A 200 -8.28 -21.03 9.41
C LEU A 200 -9.63 -21.75 9.57
N LEU A 201 -10.68 -21.34 8.87
CA LEU A 201 -11.95 -22.06 8.83
C LEU A 201 -11.77 -23.46 8.22
N GLY A 202 -11.05 -23.56 7.11
CA GLY A 202 -10.73 -24.84 6.46
C GLY A 202 -9.95 -25.81 7.37
N LEU A 203 -9.09 -25.30 8.26
CA LEU A 203 -8.35 -26.15 9.19
C LEU A 203 -9.27 -26.90 10.19
N THR A 204 -10.46 -26.37 10.49
CA THR A 204 -11.37 -26.98 11.47
C THR A 204 -11.98 -28.31 11.00
N GLY A 205 -12.02 -28.57 9.69
CA GLY A 205 -12.72 -29.71 9.09
C GLY A 205 -11.86 -30.94 8.74
N GLY A 206 -10.53 -30.89 8.82
CA GLY A 206 -9.71 -31.98 8.26
C GLY A 206 -8.22 -32.08 8.68
N VAL A 207 -7.76 -31.29 9.65
CA VAL A 207 -6.31 -31.22 10.00
C VAL A 207 -5.89 -32.27 11.04
N THR A 208 -6.83 -32.96 11.67
CA THR A 208 -6.60 -33.88 12.80
C THR A 208 -5.72 -35.10 12.49
N ALA A 209 -5.43 -35.37 11.21
CA ALA A 209 -4.58 -36.48 10.76
C ALA A 209 -3.43 -36.05 9.82
N ALA A 210 -3.14 -34.75 9.70
CA ALA A 210 -2.07 -34.26 8.83
C ALA A 210 -0.67 -34.61 9.37
N ASP A 211 0.20 -35.08 8.49
CA ASP A 211 1.60 -35.35 8.81
C ASP A 211 2.40 -34.05 9.07
N PRO A 212 3.52 -34.10 9.82
CA PRO A 212 4.25 -32.89 10.20
C PRO A 212 4.71 -32.00 9.02
N PRO A 213 5.17 -32.54 7.86
CA PRO A 213 5.41 -31.76 6.65
C PRO A 213 4.17 -31.00 6.15
N THR A 214 3.01 -31.65 6.06
CA THR A 214 1.75 -31.01 5.65
C THR A 214 1.33 -29.92 6.63
N LEU A 215 1.45 -30.15 7.94
CA LEU A 215 1.21 -29.14 8.97
C LEU A 215 2.14 -27.92 8.81
N ALA A 216 3.44 -28.15 8.61
CA ALA A 216 4.41 -27.08 8.40
C ALA A 216 4.10 -26.24 7.14
N PHE A 217 3.67 -26.90 6.06
CA PHE A 217 3.23 -26.23 4.84
C PHE A 217 1.98 -25.36 5.07
N LEU A 218 0.94 -25.90 5.73
CA LEU A 218 -0.28 -25.15 6.06
C LEU A 218 0.01 -23.93 6.97
N LEU A 219 0.89 -24.09 7.95
CA LEU A 219 1.33 -22.98 8.80
C LEU A 219 2.12 -21.92 8.00
N ALA A 220 2.98 -22.34 7.07
CA ALA A 220 3.69 -21.41 6.19
C ALA A 220 2.72 -20.60 5.30
N LEU A 221 1.66 -21.23 4.77
CA LEU A 221 0.62 -20.53 4.00
C LEU A 221 -0.15 -19.47 4.81
N ILE A 222 -0.21 -19.60 6.14
CA ILE A 222 -0.83 -18.61 7.03
C ILE A 222 0.17 -17.53 7.45
N ILE A 223 1.39 -17.91 7.86
CA ILE A 223 2.36 -16.99 8.45
C ILE A 223 3.03 -16.10 7.40
N LEU A 224 3.50 -16.66 6.28
CA LEU A 224 4.24 -15.92 5.26
C LEU A 224 3.48 -14.75 4.63
N PRO A 225 2.17 -14.84 4.28
CA PRO A 225 1.46 -13.68 3.75
C PRO A 225 1.25 -12.60 4.80
N VAL A 226 1.10 -12.95 6.09
CA VAL A 226 1.02 -11.99 7.20
C VAL A 226 2.34 -11.26 7.38
N VAL A 227 3.48 -11.98 7.39
CA VAL A 227 4.83 -11.37 7.40
C VAL A 227 5.00 -10.42 6.20
N GLY A 228 4.55 -10.83 5.01
CA GLY A 228 4.53 -9.98 3.82
C GLY A 228 3.67 -8.73 3.97
N VAL A 229 2.55 -8.76 4.72
CA VAL A 229 1.80 -7.54 5.08
C VAL A 229 2.64 -6.69 6.04
N VAL A 230 3.09 -7.24 7.17
CA VAL A 230 3.82 -6.49 8.21
C VAL A 230 4.99 -5.72 7.60
N ILE A 231 5.75 -6.34 6.69
CA ILE A 231 6.85 -5.70 5.97
C ILE A 231 6.41 -4.45 5.19
N LEU A 232 5.25 -4.46 4.53
CA LEU A 232 4.73 -3.27 3.82
C LEU A 232 4.47 -2.08 4.77
N PHE A 233 4.26 -2.34 6.07
CA PHE A 233 3.98 -1.32 7.10
C PHE A 233 5.17 -1.01 8.02
N LEU A 234 6.33 -1.64 7.84
CA LEU A 234 7.54 -1.30 8.58
C LEU A 234 8.05 0.14 8.27
N PRO A 235 8.81 0.78 9.18
CA PRO A 235 9.28 2.15 9.00
C PRO A 235 10.00 2.45 7.67
N PRO A 236 10.92 1.60 7.15
CA PRO A 236 11.58 1.85 5.87
C PRO A 236 10.60 1.87 4.69
N SER A 237 9.60 0.99 4.72
CA SER A 237 8.54 0.94 3.72
C SER A 237 7.70 2.21 3.77
N ASN A 238 7.29 2.67 4.96
CA ASN A 238 6.51 3.90 5.12
C ASN A 238 7.26 5.15 4.63
N GLN A 239 8.58 5.24 4.83
CA GLN A 239 9.42 6.32 4.30
C GLN A 239 9.44 6.35 2.76
N TYR A 240 9.54 5.18 2.11
CA TYR A 240 9.39 5.09 0.66
C TYR A 240 8.00 5.58 0.21
N PHE A 241 6.93 5.10 0.86
CA PHE A 241 5.56 5.47 0.52
C PHE A 241 5.16 6.92 0.84
N SER A 242 5.88 7.64 1.70
CA SER A 242 5.67 9.07 1.94
C SER A 242 6.44 9.94 0.95
N SER A 243 7.63 9.52 0.52
CA SER A 243 8.43 10.23 -0.49
C SER A 243 7.73 10.38 -1.84
N LEU A 244 6.82 9.45 -2.17
CA LEU A 244 6.02 9.42 -3.40
C LEU A 244 4.73 10.26 -3.37
N ARG A 245 4.49 11.04 -2.30
CA ARG A 245 3.30 11.91 -2.16
C ARG A 245 3.61 13.40 -2.40
N ARG A 246 4.65 13.69 -3.16
CA ARG A 246 4.94 15.04 -3.68
C ARG A 246 4.22 15.25 -5.00
#